data_AF-A0A356QEC7-F1
#
_entry.id   AF-A0A356QEC7-F1
#
_cell.length_a   1.000
_cell.length_b   1.000
_cell.length_c   1.000
_cell.angle_alpha   90.00
_cell.angle_beta   90.00
_cell.angle_gamma   90.00
#
_symmetry.space_group_name_H-M   'P 1'
#
loop_
_entity.id
_entity.type
_entity.pdbx_description
1 polymer ?
#
loop_
_entity_poly.entity_id
_entity_poly.type
_entity_poly.pdbx_seq_one_letter_code
_entity_poly.pdbx_strand_id
1 'polypeptide(L)'
;MAELRSEEEQLEVVKRWWKENGTSLIAGAVLAAAGVFGWNAWQNYQEGKSEAASARYQQLINMTAGTTLEGDQLSAAQTLIDELTDDYGNTLYAELAQL
;
A
#
# COMPACT_ATOMS: atom_id res chain seq x y z
N MET A 1 -2.02 50.89 15.83
CA MET A 1 -2.67 51.28 14.57
C MET A 1 -2.43 50.14 13.60
N ALA A 2 -3.39 49.22 13.47
CA ALA A 2 -3.28 48.16 12.45
C ALA A 2 -3.48 48.84 11.09
N GLU A 3 -2.42 48.90 10.28
CA GLU A 3 -2.50 49.37 8.89
C GLU A 3 -3.49 48.49 8.14
N LEU A 4 -4.71 48.99 7.96
CA LEU A 4 -5.62 48.52 6.92
C LEU A 4 -5.03 49.00 5.59
N ARG A 5 -4.05 48.27 5.06
CA ARG A 5 -3.58 48.44 3.68
C ARG A 5 -4.80 48.32 2.76
N SER A 6 -4.94 49.22 1.79
CA SER A 6 -6.10 49.19 0.89
C SER A 6 -6.18 47.83 0.19
N GLU A 7 -7.37 47.40 -0.21
CA GLU A 7 -7.58 46.09 -0.84
C GLU A 7 -6.65 45.88 -2.06
N GLU A 8 -6.34 46.95 -2.78
CA GLU A 8 -5.41 46.94 -3.92
C GLU A 8 -3.96 46.61 -3.51
N GLU A 9 -3.48 47.19 -2.42
CA GLU A 9 -2.12 46.94 -1.91
C GLU A 9 -1.96 45.50 -1.39
N GLN A 10 -3.00 44.95 -0.75
CA GLN A 10 -2.99 43.56 -0.30
C GLN A 10 -2.94 42.58 -1.49
N LEU A 11 -3.68 42.89 -2.56
CA LEU A 11 -3.75 42.07 -3.74
C LEU A 11 -2.42 42.07 -4.53
N GLU A 12 -1.73 43.21 -4.58
CA GLU A 12 -0.39 43.34 -5.16
C GLU A 12 0.68 42.56 -4.38
N VAL A 13 0.57 42.48 -3.05
CA VAL A 13 1.48 41.65 -2.23
C VAL A 13 1.29 40.16 -2.55
N VAL A 14 0.05 39.67 -2.61
CA VAL A 14 -0.23 38.26 -2.93
C VAL A 14 0.20 37.92 -4.36
N LYS A 15 -0.10 38.77 -5.34
CA LYS A 15 0.34 38.57 -6.74
C LYS A 15 1.85 38.44 -6.86
N ARG A 16 2.60 39.29 -6.16
CA ARG A 16 4.06 39.28 -6.17
C ARG A 16 4.60 38.01 -5.53
N TRP A 17 4.09 37.64 -4.36
CA TRP A 17 4.46 36.41 -3.70
C TRP A 17 4.19 35.19 -4.58
N TRP A 18 3.04 35.14 -5.24
CA TRP A 18 2.68 34.06 -6.17
C TRP A 18 3.60 34.02 -7.39
N LYS A 19 3.96 35.17 -7.96
CA LYS A 19 4.91 35.23 -9.07
C LYS A 19 6.30 34.72 -8.68
N GLU A 20 6.72 34.97 -7.43
CA GLU A 20 8.02 34.55 -6.91
C GLU A 20 8.04 33.08 -6.46
N ASN A 21 6.96 32.58 -5.85
CA ASN A 21 6.95 31.30 -5.13
C ASN A 21 5.92 30.28 -5.64
N GLY A 22 4.98 30.70 -6.51
CA GLY A 22 3.85 29.87 -6.94
C GLY A 22 4.29 28.56 -7.61
N THR A 23 5.38 28.59 -8.39
CA THR A 23 5.95 27.38 -8.99
C THR A 23 6.45 26.39 -7.93
N SER A 24 7.18 26.86 -6.92
CA SER A 24 7.68 26.02 -5.83
C SER A 24 6.54 25.48 -4.96
N LEU A 25 5.50 26.29 -4.72
CA LEU A 25 4.30 25.84 -4.01
C LEU A 25 3.59 24.72 -4.76
N ILE A 26 3.36 24.89 -6.06
CA ILE A 26 2.73 23.87 -6.91
C ILE A 26 3.59 22.61 -6.95
N ALA A 27 4.91 22.76 -7.13
CA ALA A 27 5.82 21.63 -7.13
C ALA A 27 5.77 20.86 -5.79
N GLY A 28 5.78 21.58 -4.66
CA GLY A 28 5.64 20.98 -3.33
C GLY A 28 4.30 20.27 -3.14
N ALA A 29 3.20 20.87 -3.62
CA ALA A 29 1.88 20.27 -3.55
C ALA A 29 1.79 18.98 -4.39
N VAL A 30 2.35 18.98 -5.60
CA VAL A 30 2.41 17.78 -6.46
C VAL A 30 3.25 16.68 -5.83
N LEU A 31 4.41 17.02 -5.25
CA LEU A 31 5.25 16.06 -4.54
C LEU A 31 4.54 15.46 -3.32
N ALA A 32 3.86 16.28 -2.52
CA ALA A 32 3.08 15.82 -1.39
C ALA A 32 1.94 14.89 -1.84
N ALA A 33 1.19 15.27 -2.89
CA ALA A 33 0.15 14.44 -3.45
C ALA A 33 0.69 13.10 -3.97
N ALA A 34 1.80 13.12 -4.72
CA ALA A 34 2.44 11.91 -5.22
C ALA A 34 2.90 10.99 -4.07
N GLY A 35 3.44 11.56 -2.98
CA GLY A 35 3.81 10.80 -1.79
C GLY A 35 2.61 10.11 -1.14
N VAL A 36 1.50 10.84 -0.95
CA VAL A 36 0.26 10.28 -0.37
C VAL A 36 -0.34 9.21 -1.26
N PHE A 37 -0.51 9.48 -2.56
CA PHE A 37 -1.07 8.51 -3.49
C PHE A 37 -0.17 7.28 -3.66
N GLY A 38 1.15 7.48 -3.73
CA GLY A 38 2.12 6.39 -3.80
C GLY A 38 2.09 5.50 -2.57
N TRP A 39 2.05 6.10 -1.38
CA TRP A 39 1.95 5.36 -0.12
C TRP A 39 0.63 4.57 -0.02
N ASN A 40 -0.50 5.19 -0.34
CA ASN A 40 -1.80 4.51 -0.33
C ASN A 40 -1.83 3.37 -1.34
N ALA A 41 -1.32 3.58 -2.56
CA ALA A 41 -1.26 2.53 -3.57
C ALA A 41 -0.40 1.33 -3.11
N TRP A 42 0.75 1.62 -2.50
CA TRP A 42 1.61 0.57 -1.94
C TRP A 42 0.92 -0.19 -0.79
N GLN A 43 0.28 0.54 0.14
CA GLN A 43 -0.46 -0.06 1.25
C GLN A 43 -1.60 -0.96 0.74
N ASN A 44 -2.41 -0.48 -0.20
CA ASN A 44 -3.52 -1.25 -0.79
C ASN A 44 -3.00 -2.51 -1.51
N TYR A 45 -1.86 -2.41 -2.19
CA TYR A 45 -1.23 -3.57 -2.82
C TYR A 45 -0.80 -4.62 -1.79
N GLN A 46 -0.22 -4.20 -0.67
CA GLN A 46 0.16 -5.09 0.43
C GLN A 46 -1.07 -5.76 1.06
N GLU A 47 -2.14 -5.00 1.28
CA GLU A 47 -3.40 -5.52 1.83
C GLU A 47 -4.03 -6.56 0.89
N GLY A 48 -4.13 -6.27 -0.41
CA GLY A 48 -4.64 -7.22 -1.39
C GLY A 48 -3.78 -8.48 -1.53
N LYS A 49 -2.45 -8.35 -1.39
CA LYS A 49 -1.54 -9.52 -1.30
C LYS A 49 -1.84 -10.36 -0.07
N SER A 50 -2.06 -9.74 1.09
CA SER A 50 -2.43 -10.43 2.33
C SER A 50 -3.78 -11.12 2.23
N GLU A 51 -4.77 -10.49 1.60
CA GLU A 51 -6.09 -11.10 1.37
C GLU A 51 -5.98 -12.33 0.47
N ALA A 52 -5.28 -12.23 -0.66
CA ALA A 52 -5.07 -13.37 -1.56
C ALA A 52 -4.29 -14.51 -0.88
N ALA A 53 -3.25 -14.19 -0.10
CA ALA A 53 -2.51 -15.17 0.69
C ALA A 53 -3.41 -15.88 1.71
N SER A 54 -4.30 -15.14 2.37
CA SER A 54 -5.25 -15.72 3.33
C SER A 54 -6.16 -16.78 2.68
N ALA A 55 -6.61 -16.54 1.45
CA ALA A 55 -7.45 -17.48 0.72
C ALA A 55 -6.69 -18.77 0.36
N ARG A 56 -5.42 -18.65 -0.05
CA ARG A 56 -4.54 -19.80 -0.30
C ARG A 56 -4.25 -20.59 0.96
N TYR A 57 -3.98 -19.91 2.07
CA TYR A 57 -3.77 -20.54 3.36
C TYR A 57 -5.02 -21.26 3.88
N GLN A 58 -6.21 -20.68 3.68
CA GLN A 58 -7.49 -21.33 3.98
C GLN A 58 -7.66 -22.63 3.17
N GLN A 59 -7.26 -22.62 1.89
CA GLN A 59 -7.26 -23.82 1.04
C GLN A 59 -6.28 -24.89 1.57
N LEU A 60 -5.09 -24.49 2.01
CA LEU A 60 -4.12 -25.38 2.65
C LEU A 60 -4.71 -26.03 3.91
N ILE A 61 -5.30 -25.25 4.81
CA ILE A 61 -5.97 -25.75 6.02
C ILE A 61 -7.07 -26.75 5.66
N ASN A 62 -7.93 -26.43 4.69
CA ASN A 62 -9.03 -27.31 4.30
C ASN A 62 -8.53 -28.64 3.72
N MET A 63 -7.35 -28.64 3.08
CA MET A 63 -6.72 -29.84 2.54
C MET A 63 -6.13 -30.73 3.64
N THR A 64 -5.56 -30.11 4.68
CA THR A 64 -4.93 -30.81 5.81
C THR A 64 -5.94 -31.18 6.92
N ALA A 65 -7.11 -30.55 6.94
CA ALA A 65 -8.13 -30.74 7.96
C ALA A 65 -8.85 -32.09 7.79
N GLY A 66 -8.34 -33.13 8.47
CA GLY A 66 -9.09 -34.37 8.71
C GLY A 66 -8.49 -35.65 8.15
N THR A 67 -7.32 -35.60 7.51
CA THR A 67 -6.68 -36.79 6.93
C THR A 67 -5.16 -36.70 6.97
N THR A 68 -4.49 -37.82 7.21
CA THR A 68 -3.07 -37.97 6.88
C THR A 68 -2.93 -37.73 5.37
N LEU A 69 -2.18 -36.70 4.99
CA LEU A 69 -1.91 -36.43 3.59
C LEU A 69 -1.04 -37.56 3.02
N GLU A 70 -1.48 -38.19 1.94
CA GLU A 70 -0.73 -39.23 1.24
C GLU A 70 -0.66 -38.92 -0.26
N GLY A 71 0.46 -39.31 -0.89
CA GLY A 71 0.68 -39.21 -2.33
C GLY A 71 0.42 -37.81 -2.90
N ASP A 72 -0.58 -37.70 -3.77
CA ASP A 72 -0.91 -36.49 -4.51
C ASP A 72 -1.36 -35.34 -3.59
N GLN A 73 -2.00 -35.63 -2.46
CA GLN A 73 -2.45 -34.60 -1.52
C GLN A 73 -1.28 -33.92 -0.80
N LEU A 74 -0.24 -34.70 -0.49
CA LEU A 74 0.98 -34.16 0.11
C LEU A 74 1.69 -33.23 -0.88
N SER A 75 1.80 -33.65 -2.15
CA SER A 75 2.42 -32.84 -3.20
C SER A 75 1.63 -31.55 -3.46
N ALA A 76 0.30 -31.62 -3.46
CA ALA A 76 -0.56 -30.45 -3.61
C ALA A 76 -0.45 -29.47 -2.43
N ALA A 77 -0.37 -29.98 -1.19
CA ALA A 77 -0.13 -29.15 -0.02
C ALA A 77 1.25 -28.47 -0.09
N GLN A 78 2.30 -29.20 -0.50
CA GLN A 78 3.63 -28.63 -0.70
C GLN A 78 3.63 -27.52 -1.74
N THR A 79 2.92 -27.72 -2.87
CA THR A 79 2.79 -26.71 -3.92
C THR A 79 2.14 -25.43 -3.40
N LEU A 80 1.11 -25.55 -2.54
CA LEU A 80 0.46 -24.39 -1.92
C LEU A 80 1.38 -23.66 -0.93
N ILE A 81 2.21 -24.39 -0.18
CA ILE A 81 3.22 -23.81 0.72
C ILE A 81 4.28 -23.05 -0.08
N ASP A 82 4.73 -23.62 -1.20
CA ASP A 82 5.70 -23.00 -2.10
C ASP A 82 5.09 -21.73 -2.73
N GLU A 83 3.84 -21.78 -3.22
CA GLU A 83 3.10 -20.60 -3.73
C GLU A 83 2.97 -19.51 -2.66
N LEU A 84 2.59 -19.88 -1.44
CA LEU A 84 2.50 -18.93 -0.31
C LEU A 84 3.84 -18.28 0.00
N THR A 85 4.93 -19.04 -0.06
CA THR A 85 6.28 -18.54 0.24
C THR A 85 6.83 -17.64 -0.87
N ASP A 86 6.72 -18.08 -2.12
CA ASP A 86 7.32 -17.40 -3.28
C ASP A 86 6.53 -16.15 -3.66
N ASP A 87 5.19 -16.24 -3.72
CA ASP A 87 4.34 -15.16 -4.20
C ASP A 87 3.85 -14.23 -3.08
N TYR A 88 3.83 -14.71 -1.83
CA TYR A 88 3.24 -14.00 -0.69
C TYR A 88 4.16 -13.94 0.55
N GLY A 89 5.46 -14.14 0.38
CA GLY A 89 6.46 -14.20 1.46
C GLY A 89 6.52 -12.98 2.39
N ASN A 90 5.95 -11.85 1.99
CA ASN A 90 5.79 -10.63 2.81
C ASN A 90 4.51 -10.61 3.67
N THR A 91 3.73 -11.69 3.67
CA THR A 91 2.47 -11.81 4.42
C THR A 91 2.65 -12.77 5.60
N LEU A 92 1.86 -12.58 6.67
CA LEU A 92 1.85 -13.50 7.82
C LEU A 92 1.47 -14.94 7.41
N TYR A 93 0.67 -15.10 6.35
CA TYR A 93 0.19 -16.41 5.89
C TYR A 93 1.30 -17.26 5.27
N ALA A 94 2.33 -16.64 4.68
CA ALA A 94 3.50 -17.36 4.20
C ALA A 94 4.30 -17.95 5.36
N GLU A 95 4.47 -17.19 6.45
CA GLU A 95 5.12 -17.67 7.67
C GLU A 95 4.32 -18.80 8.32
N LEU A 96 2.99 -18.64 8.43
CA LEU A 96 2.11 -19.67 9.00
C LEU A 96 2.11 -20.96 8.18
N ALA A 97 2.30 -20.89 6.86
CA ALA A 97 2.33 -22.07 5.99
C ALA A 97 3.60 -22.92 6.16
N GLN A 98 4.65 -22.36 6.75
CA GLN A 98 5.93 -23.04 6.97
C GLN A 98 6.05 -23.70 8.35
N LEU A 99 5.10 -23.44 9.26
CA LEU A 99 5.05 -23.99 10.63
C LEU A 99 4.44 -25.40 10.67
#